data_AF-A0A3S1FAR6-F1
#
_entry.id   AF-A0A3S1FAR6-F1
#
_cell.length_a   1.000
_cell.length_b   1.000
_cell.length_c   1.000
_cell.angle_alpha   90.00
_cell.angle_beta   90.00
_cell.angle_gamma   90.00
#
_symmetry.space_group_name_H-M   'P 1'
#
loop_
_entity.id
_entity.type
_entity.pdbx_description
1 polymer ?
#
loop_
_entity_poly.entity_id
_entity_poly.type
_entity_poly.pdbx_seq_one_letter_code
_entity_poly.pdbx_strand_id
1 'polypeptide(L)' 'TGTIKTFDATAMSLVLDDGSSFTLSKTFKDPGLQVGEKVRVSWDMKGKNKVAEAVKAAK' A
#
# COMPACT_ATOMS: atom_id res chain seq x y z
N THR A 1 0.56 9.90 3.13
CA THR A 1 -0.87 9.67 2.83
C THR A 1 -1.03 9.76 1.33
N GLY A 2 -1.65 8.78 0.69
CA GLY A 2 -1.92 8.84 -0.74
C GLY A 2 -3.23 8.14 -1.06
N THR A 3 -3.78 8.43 -2.22
CA THR A 3 -5.01 7.78 -2.69
C THR A 3 -4.64 6.49 -3.40
N ILE A 4 -5.36 5.40 -3.17
CA ILE A 4 -5.11 4.14 -3.87
C ILE A 4 -5.52 4.31 -5.33
N LYS A 5 -4.58 4.13 -6.24
CA LYS A 5 -4.86 4.07 -7.68
C LYS A 5 -5.09 2.65 -8.15
N THR A 6 -4.26 1.74 -7.65
CA THR A 6 -4.32 0.32 -7.97
C THR A 6 -3.88 -0.47 -6.76
N PHE A 7 -4.68 -1.46 -6.37
CA PHE A 7 -4.35 -2.37 -5.28
C PHE A 7 -4.52 -3.79 -5.78
N ASP A 8 -3.43 -4.55 -5.73
CA ASP A 8 -3.39 -5.95 -6.12
C ASP A 8 -2.88 -6.77 -4.93
N ALA A 9 -3.83 -7.39 -4.22
CA ALA A 9 -3.53 -8.28 -3.11
C ALA A 9 -2.87 -9.58 -3.57
N THR A 10 -3.09 -10.00 -4.83
CA THR A 10 -2.51 -11.23 -5.40
C THR A 10 -1.05 -11.01 -5.79
N ALA A 11 -0.74 -9.89 -6.44
CA ALA A 11 0.62 -9.48 -6.78
C ALA A 11 1.37 -8.85 -5.59
N MET A 12 0.70 -8.67 -4.45
CA MET A 12 1.23 -7.98 -3.27
C MET A 12 1.79 -6.60 -3.64
N SER A 13 1.03 -5.83 -4.43
CA SER A 13 1.45 -4.55 -4.97
C SER A 13 0.39 -3.49 -4.74
N LEU A 14 0.82 -2.35 -4.21
CA LEU A 14 -0.02 -1.18 -4.00
C LEU A 14 0.59 0.00 -4.76
N VAL A 15 -0.20 0.61 -5.63
CA VAL A 15 0.16 1.81 -6.35
C VAL A 15 -0.78 2.94 -5.93
N LEU A 16 -0.18 4.02 -5.45
CA LEU A 16 -0.89 5.23 -5.10
C LEU A 16 -1.01 6.16 -6.31
N ASP A 17 -1.96 7.07 -6.25
CA ASP A 17 -2.25 8.01 -7.33
C ASP A 17 -1.13 9.02 -7.57
N ASP A 18 -0.30 9.25 -6.57
CA ASP A 18 0.93 10.05 -6.67
C ASP A 18 2.05 9.37 -7.50
N GLY A 19 1.83 8.13 -7.97
CA GLY A 19 2.80 7.34 -8.72
C GLY A 19 3.70 6.46 -7.85
N SER A 20 3.54 6.47 -6.53
CA SER A 20 4.31 5.63 -5.62
C SER A 20 3.82 4.18 -5.66
N SER A 21 4.74 3.26 -5.96
CA SER A 21 4.50 1.81 -5.86
C SER A 21 5.14 1.23 -4.60
N PHE A 22 4.40 0.39 -3.89
CA PHE A 22 4.82 -0.30 -2.68
C PHE A 22 4.54 -1.80 -2.80
N THR A 23 5.46 -2.62 -2.32
CA THR A 23 5.26 -4.06 -2.23
C THR A 23 4.64 -4.39 -0.88
N LEU A 24 3.53 -5.09 -0.84
CA LEU A 24 2.88 -5.52 0.39
C LEU A 24 3.69 -6.66 1.03
N SER A 25 3.89 -6.61 2.34
CA SER A 25 4.54 -7.72 3.05
C SER A 25 3.67 -8.99 3.03
N LYS A 26 4.27 -10.17 3.15
CA LYS A 26 3.49 -11.43 3.26
C LYS A 26 2.56 -11.48 4.47
N THR A 27 2.90 -10.75 5.53
CA THR A 27 2.11 -10.63 6.76
C THR A 27 1.12 -9.47 6.68
N PHE A 28 1.07 -8.77 5.54
CA PHE A 28 0.18 -7.65 5.33
C PHE A 28 -1.26 -8.11 5.47
N LYS A 29 -1.98 -7.45 6.37
CA LYS A 29 -3.39 -7.72 6.60
C LYS A 29 -4.17 -6.57 5.98
N ASP A 30 -4.97 -6.90 4.98
CA ASP A 30 -5.77 -5.89 4.30
C ASP A 30 -6.84 -5.33 5.27
N PRO A 31 -6.83 -4.03 5.59
CA PRO A 31 -7.83 -3.40 6.45
C PRO A 31 -9.17 -3.13 5.75
N GLY A 32 -9.38 -3.59 4.51
CA GLY A 32 -10.49 -3.21 3.65
C GLY A 32 -10.15 -2.09 2.69
N LEU A 33 -8.97 -2.14 2.05
CA LEU A 33 -8.54 -1.07 1.14
C LEU A 33 -9.37 -1.06 -0.14
N GLN A 34 -9.85 0.12 -0.54
CA GLN A 34 -10.49 0.32 -1.85
C GLN A 34 -9.74 1.32 -2.72
N VAL A 35 -9.75 1.05 -4.03
CA VAL A 35 -9.27 2.00 -5.04
C VAL A 35 -10.10 3.28 -4.96
N GLY A 36 -9.42 4.43 -5.01
CA GLY A 36 -10.01 5.76 -4.81
C GLY A 36 -10.05 6.20 -3.34
N GLU A 37 -9.73 5.32 -2.39
CA GLU A 37 -9.69 5.67 -0.98
C GLU A 37 -8.35 6.33 -0.60
N LYS A 38 -8.41 7.33 0.27
CA LYS A 38 -7.21 7.96 0.83
C LYS A 38 -6.69 7.08 1.96
N VAL A 39 -5.43 6.69 1.87
CA VAL A 39 -4.80 5.77 2.83
C VAL A 39 -3.44 6.26 3.31
N ARG A 40 -3.05 5.82 4.50
CA ARG A 40 -1.71 5.92 5.06
C ARG A 40 -1.02 4.58 4.90
N VAL A 41 0.01 4.56 4.06
CA VAL A 41 0.91 3.42 3.91
C VAL A 41 2.08 3.60 4.88
N SER A 42 2.19 2.73 5.88
CA SER A 42 3.40 2.51 6.67
C SER A 42 4.26 1.50 5.93
N TRP A 43 5.43 1.95 5.46
CA TRP A 43 6.35 1.12 4.72
C TRP A 43 7.76 1.27 5.29
N ASP A 44 8.53 0.21 5.10
CA ASP A 44 9.94 0.14 5.46
C ASP A 44 10.77 -0.17 4.20
N MET A 45 12.04 0.25 4.21
CA MET A 45 12.95 0.06 3.09
C MET A 45 13.79 -1.19 3.31
N LYS A 46 13.33 -2.33 2.77
CA LYS A 46 14.13 -3.56 2.76
C LYS A 46 15.03 -3.60 1.53
N GLY A 47 16.27 -3.14 1.73
CA GLY A 47 17.28 -3.09 0.68
C GLY A 47 16.94 -2.00 -0.36
N LYS A 48 16.49 -2.42 -1.54
CA LYS A 48 16.08 -1.50 -2.63
C LYS A 48 14.56 -1.42 -2.82
N ASN A 49 13.80 -2.21 -2.08
CA ASN A 49 12.34 -2.31 -2.25
C ASN A 49 11.63 -1.60 -1.11
N LYS A 50 10.58 -0.84 -1.46
CA LYS A 50 9.66 -0.24 -0.48
C LYS A 50 8.62 -1.27 -0.10
N VAL A 51 8.70 -1.80 1.12
CA VAL A 51 7.79 -2.84 1.61
C VAL A 51 6.76 -2.20 2.54
N ALA A 52 5.50 -2.16 2.13
CA ALA A 52 4.38 -1.77 2.96
C ALA A 52 4.12 -2.83 4.05
N GLU A 53 4.29 -2.41 5.29
CA GLU A 53 4.05 -3.23 6.48
C GLU A 53 2.60 -3.12 6.95
N ALA A 54 2.05 -1.91 6.89
CA ALA A 54 0.66 -1.65 7.25
C ALA A 54 0.09 -0.55 6.36
N VAL A 55 -1.20 -0.64 6.06
CA VAL A 55 -1.94 0.42 5.40
C VAL A 55 -3.18 0.67 6.26
N LYS A 56 -3.58 1.93 6.38
CA LYS A 56 -4.79 2.32 7.10
C LYS A 56 -5.54 3.36 6.29
N ALA A 57 -6.86 3.28 6.28
CA ALA A 57 -7.70 4.37 5.78
C ALA A 57 -7.29 5.68 6.49
N ALA A 58 -6.95 6.69 5.70
CA ALA A 58 -6.68 8.03 6.21
C ALA A 58 -8.02 8.73 6.34
N LYS A 59 -8.61 8.62 7.54
CA LYS A 59 -9.84 9.32 7.91
C LYS A 59 -9.65 10.84 7.88
#